data_AF-A0A3M1J786-F1
#
_entry.id   AF-A0A3M1J786-F1
#
_cell.length_a   1.000
_cell.length_b   1.000
_cell.length_c   1.000
_cell.angle_alpha   90.00
_cell.angle_beta   90.00
_cell.angle_gamma   90.00
#
_symmetry.space_group_name_H-M   'P 1'
#
loop_
_entity.id
_entity.type
_entity.pdbx_description
1 polymer ?
#
loop_
_entity_poly.entity_id
_entity_poly.type
_entity_poly.pdbx_seq_one_letter_code
_entity_poly.pdbx_strand_id
1 'polypeptide(L)' 'LQQLKKLPFVTGAVRRISGTNGIRLVVEQANKAIPALLEWCRQEFVNVDSIEEYLPPFDDVFVELVNDETNSN' A
#
# COMPACT_ATOMS: atom_id res chain seq x y z
N LEU A 1 -6.35 4.37 -9.43
CA LEU A 1 -6.40 3.65 -8.13
C LEU A 1 -6.65 2.14 -8.27
N GLN A 2 -7.53 1.67 -9.17
CA GLN A 2 -7.74 0.22 -9.36
C GLN A 2 -6.54 -0.54 -9.91
N GLN A 3 -5.70 0.08 -10.76
CA GLN A 3 -4.50 -0.57 -11.30
C GLN A 3 -3.46 -0.87 -10.22
N LEU A 4 -3.33 -0.01 -9.21
CA LEU A 4 -2.42 -0.23 -8.07
C LEU A 4 -2.78 -1.50 -7.30
N LYS A 5 -4.07 -1.80 -7.13
CA LYS A 5 -4.54 -3.04 -6.49
C LYS A 5 -4.22 -4.31 -7.31
N LYS A 6 -3.90 -4.18 -8.59
CA LYS A 6 -3.53 -5.31 -9.47
C LYS A 6 -2.03 -5.57 -9.49
N LEU A 7 -1.23 -4.75 -8.81
CA LEU A 7 0.20 -4.93 -8.77
C LEU A 7 0.55 -6.13 -7.87
N PRO A 8 1.48 -6.99 -8.29
CA PRO A 8 1.76 -8.25 -7.60
C PRO A 8 2.36 -8.07 -6.20
N PHE A 9 2.89 -6.88 -5.91
CA PHE A 9 3.48 -6.53 -4.61
C PHE A 9 2.49 -5.86 -3.65
N VAL A 10 1.27 -5.56 -4.09
CA VAL A 10 0.23 -4.95 -3.24
C VAL A 10 -0.58 -6.07 -2.59
N THR A 11 -0.43 -6.21 -1.27
CA THR A 11 -1.05 -7.28 -0.50
C THR A 11 -2.25 -6.82 0.32
N GLY A 12 -2.39 -5.51 0.55
CA GLY A 12 -3.46 -4.99 1.40
C GLY A 12 -4.19 -3.78 0.84
N ALA A 13 -4.75 -2.98 1.75
CA ALA A 13 -5.62 -1.88 1.38
C ALA A 13 -4.85 -0.71 0.74
N VAL A 14 -5.34 -0.25 -0.40
CA VAL A 14 -4.94 1.04 -1.00
C VAL A 14 -5.92 2.10 -0.49
N ARG A 15 -5.44 2.99 0.38
CA ARG A 15 -6.24 4.06 1.01
C ARG A 15 -5.69 5.42 0.58
N ARG A 16 -6.58 6.35 0.23
CA ARG A 16 -6.18 7.74 -0.02
C ARG A 16 -6.04 8.45 1.33
N ILE A 17 -5.02 9.28 1.48
CA ILE A 17 -4.83 10.06 2.70
C ILE A 17 -5.77 11.27 2.62
N SER A 18 -6.76 11.34 3.49
CA SER A 18 -7.70 12.47 3.56
C SER A 18 -6.95 13.77 3.85
N GLY A 19 -7.18 14.81 3.05
CA GLY A 19 -6.54 16.12 3.22
C GLY A 19 -5.22 16.31 2.48
N THR A 20 -4.72 15.31 1.76
CA THR A 20 -3.57 15.45 0.84
C THR A 20 -3.82 14.67 -0.46
N ASN A 21 -2.98 14.89 -1.47
CA ASN A 21 -3.01 14.14 -2.72
C ASN A 21 -2.16 12.85 -2.67
N GLY A 22 -1.84 12.38 -1.46
CA GLY A 22 -1.09 11.16 -1.20
C GLY A 22 -1.96 9.90 -1.09
N ILE A 23 -1.35 8.75 -1.36
CA ILE A 23 -1.93 7.42 -1.22
C ILE A 23 -1.08 6.57 -0.30
N ARG A 24 -1.71 5.76 0.55
CA ARG A 24 -1.08 4.69 1.32
C ARG A 24 -1.43 3.35 0.70
N LEU A 25 -0.43 2.50 0.64
CA LEU A 25 -0.53 1.18 0.03
C LEU A 25 0.21 0.19 0.91
N VAL A 26 -0.46 -0.92 1.22
CA VAL A 26 0.11 -2.03 1.98
C VAL A 26 0.73 -3.01 1.00
N VAL A 27 2.01 -3.28 1.20
CA VAL A 27 2.84 -4.11 0.33
C VAL A 27 3.56 -5.16 1.17
N GLU A 28 3.87 -6.31 0.58
CA GLU A 28 4.54 -7.40 1.29
C GLU A 28 5.97 -7.02 1.73
N GLN A 29 6.71 -6.40 0.82
CA GLN A 29 8.11 -6.03 1.00
C GLN A 29 8.32 -4.62 0.44
N ALA A 30 8.33 -3.62 1.31
CA ALA A 30 8.44 -2.21 0.91
C ALA A 30 9.74 -1.92 0.14
N ASN A 31 10.86 -2.50 0.56
CA ASN A 31 12.15 -2.40 -0.14
C ASN A 31 12.13 -2.91 -1.61
N LYS A 32 11.28 -3.90 -1.93
CA LYS A 32 11.11 -4.40 -3.30
C LYS A 32 9.98 -3.69 -4.04
N ALA A 33 8.94 -3.29 -3.33
CA ALA A 33 7.79 -2.62 -3.89
C ALA A 33 8.12 -1.20 -4.32
N ILE A 34 8.88 -0.42 -3.54
CA ILE A 34 9.24 0.98 -3.86
C ILE A 34 9.86 1.12 -5.26
N PRO A 35 10.94 0.41 -5.63
CA PRO A 35 11.53 0.55 -6.97
C PRO A 35 10.58 0.08 -8.09
N ALA A 36 9.81 -0.99 -7.86
CA ALA A 36 8.83 -1.48 -8.83
C ALA A 36 7.66 -0.50 -9.04
N LEU A 37 7.23 0.16 -7.97
CA LEU A 37 6.15 1.15 -7.97
C LEU A 37 6.60 2.44 -8.65
N LEU A 38 7.84 2.88 -8.42
CA LEU A 38 8.45 3.99 -9.15
C LEU A 38 8.55 3.70 -10.65
N GLU A 39 8.96 2.49 -11.03
CA GLU A 39 9.04 2.10 -12.44
C GLU A 39 7.66 2.08 -13.11
N TRP A 40 6.65 1.51 -12.43
CA TRP A 40 5.27 1.53 -12.89
C TRP A 40 4.73 2.96 -13.03
N CYS A 41 4.96 3.82 -12.04
CA CYS A 41 4.57 5.23 -12.10
C CYS A 41 5.23 5.95 -13.29
N ARG A 42 6.50 5.66 -13.57
CA ARG A 42 7.20 6.20 -14.75
C ARG A 42 6.55 5.75 -16.06
N GLN A 43 6.12 4.48 -16.16
CA GLN A 43 5.45 3.95 -17.35
C GLN A 43 4.06 4.56 -17.57
N GLU A 44 3.32 4.79 -16.48
CA GLU A 44 1.97 5.38 -16.53
C GLU A 44 1.99 6.91 -16.55
N PHE A 45 3.16 7.54 -16.70
CA PHE A 45 3.36 9.01 -16.64
C PHE A 45 2.80 9.64 -15.35
N VAL A 46 2.84 8.91 -14.25
CA VAL A 46 2.45 9.38 -12.92
C VAL A 46 3.64 10.07 -12.29
N ASN A 47 3.49 11.37 -12.02
CA ASN A 47 4.54 12.14 -11.35
C ASN A 47 4.49 11.86 -9.83
N VAL A 48 5.54 11.22 -9.31
CA VAL A 48 5.69 10.91 -7.89
C VAL A 48 6.57 12.00 -7.26
N ASP A 49 5.99 12.79 -6.37
CA ASP A 49 6.70 13.85 -5.66
C ASP A 49 7.60 13.29 -4.54
N SER A 50 7.09 12.32 -3.80
CA SER A 50 7.81 11.61 -2.74
C SER A 50 7.23 10.22 -2.52
N ILE A 51 8.11 9.27 -2.19
CA ILE A 51 7.75 7.91 -1.78
C ILE A 51 8.56 7.56 -0.54
N GLU A 52 7.86 7.18 0.53
CA GLU A 52 8.48 6.85 1.82
C GLU A 52 7.89 5.55 2.34
N GLU A 53 8.74 4.74 2.96
CA GLU A 53 8.29 3.58 3.72
C GLU A 53 7.61 4.08 5.00
N TYR A 54 6.31 3.81 5.12
CA TYR A 54 5.58 4.07 6.34
C TYR A 54 5.45 2.78 7.12
N LEU A 55 6.17 2.68 8.23
CA LEU A 55 6.00 1.63 9.23
C LEU A 55 4.94 2.12 10.23
N PRO A 56 3.69 1.64 10.15
CA PRO A 56 2.72 1.93 11.19
C PRO A 56 3.25 1.48 12.56
N PRO A 57 2.89 2.19 13.64
CA PRO A 57 3.16 1.69 14.99
C PRO A 57 2.52 0.30 15.15
N PHE A 58 3.12 -0.54 16.00
CA PHE A 58 2.72 -1.94 16.19
C PHE A 58 1.22 -2.10 16.58
N ASP A 59 0.61 -1.07 17.15
CA ASP A 59 -0.82 -1.00 17.49
C ASP A 59 -1.74 -1.03 16.24
N ASP A 60 -1.34 -0.40 15.13
CA ASP A 60 -2.18 -0.25 13.92
C ASP A 60 -2.16 -1.49 13.01
N VAL A 61 -1.12 -2.34 13.10
CA VAL A 61 -1.01 -3.56 12.28
C VAL A 61 -1.82 -4.75 12.83
N PHE A 62 -2.18 -4.70 14.11
CA PHE A 62 -2.98 -5.75 14.76
C PHE A 62 -4.43 -5.83 14.24
N VAL A 63 -4.94 -4.75 13.62
CA VAL A 63 -6.35 -4.64 13.25
C VAL A 63 -6.70 -5.44 11.97
N GLU A 64 -5.77 -5.63 11.03
CA GLU A 64 -6.08 -6.38 9.80
C GLU A 64 -5.87 -7.90 9.93
N LEU A 65 -5.11 -8.37 10.93
CA LEU A 65 -4.90 -9.82 11.17
C LEU A 65 -6.05 -10.46 11.97
N VAL A 66 -6.70 -9.71 12.86
CA VAL A 66 -7.78 -10.24 13.72
C VAL A 66 -9.12 -10.39 12.97
N ASN A 67 -9.26 -9.76 11.80
CA ASN A 67 -10.51 -9.81 11.04
C ASN A 67 -10.66 -11.08 10.18
N ASP A 68 -9.63 -11.94 10.11
CA ASP A 68 -9.68 -13.23 9.40
C ASP A 68 -10.08 -14.40 10.30
N GLU A 69 -10.10 -14.21 11.64
CA GLU A 69 -10.41 -15.30 12.59
C GLU A 69 -11.87 -15.32 13.09
N THR A 70 -12.75 -14.44 12.59
CA THR A 70 -14.16 -14.38 13.03
C THR A 70 -15.16 -14.88 11.97
N ASN A 71 -14.80 -15.90 11.18
CA ASN A 71 -15.77 -16.66 10.38
C ASN A 71 -15.43 -18.15 10.30
N SER A 72 -15.53 -18.83 11.44
CA SER A 72 -15.75 -20.28 11.53
C SER A 72 -16.28 -20.62 12.92
N ASN A 73 -17.57 -20.38 13.14
CA ASN A 73 -18.41 -21.15 14.06
C ASN A 73 -19.83 -21.19 13.49
#